data_AF-A0AA86K467-F1
#
_entry.id   AF-A0AA86K467-F1
#
_cell.length_a   1.000
_cell.length_b   1.000
_cell.length_c   1.000
_cell.angle_alpha   90.00
_cell.angle_beta   90.00
_cell.angle_gamma   90.00
#
_symmetry.space_group_name_H-M   'P 1'
#
loop_
_entity.id
_entity.type
_entity.pdbx_description
1 polymer ?
#
loop_
_entity_poly.entity_id
_entity_poly.type
_entity_poly.pdbx_seq_one_letter_code
_entity_poly.pdbx_strand_id
1 'polypeptide(L)'
;MSKVQSITRESWILSTFPEWGSWLNEEIEQEQVAPGTFAMWWLGCTGIWLKSEGGTNVCVDFWCGTGKQSHGNPLMKTGHQMQRMAGVKKLQPNLRTTPFVLDPFAIRQIDAVLATHDHNDHIDVNVAAAVMQNCADDVPFIGPQTCVDLWVGWGVPKERCIVVKPGDVVKVKDIEIHALDAFDRTALITLPADQKAAGVLPDGMDVRAVNYLFKTPGGNLYHSGDSHYSNYYAKHGNEHQIDVALGSYGENPRGITDKMTSADILRMAESLNTKVVIPFHHDIWSNFQADPQEIRVLWEMKKDRLKYGFKPFIWQVGGKFTWPLDKDNFEYHYPRGFDDCFTIEPDLPFKSFL
;
A
#
# COMPACT_ATOMS: atom_id res chain seq x y z
N MET A 1 29.40 5.13 34.97
CA MET A 1 29.59 4.44 33.67
C MET A 1 29.48 5.50 32.57
N SER A 2 30.32 5.46 31.52
CA SER A 2 30.26 6.48 30.45
C SER A 2 29.11 6.23 29.47
N LYS A 3 28.70 7.24 28.68
CA LYS A 3 27.64 7.09 27.65
C LYS A 3 27.94 5.96 26.65
N VAL A 4 29.19 5.81 26.24
CA VAL A 4 29.61 4.76 25.29
C VAL A 4 29.41 3.38 25.88
N GLN A 5 29.67 3.20 27.18
CA GLN A 5 29.52 1.93 27.87
C GLN A 5 28.07 1.56 28.18
N SER A 6 27.15 2.53 28.18
CA SER A 6 25.72 2.28 28.42
C SER A 6 24.94 1.91 27.14
N ILE A 7 25.51 2.14 25.95
CA ILE A 7 24.83 1.86 24.68
C ILE A 7 24.96 0.38 24.34
N THR A 8 23.83 -0.27 24.11
CA THR A 8 23.73 -1.62 23.54
C THR A 8 23.08 -1.57 22.16
N ARG A 9 23.11 -2.71 21.44
CA ARG A 9 22.38 -2.85 20.18
C ARG A 9 20.88 -2.60 20.38
N GLU A 10 20.30 -3.14 21.45
CA GLU A 10 18.87 -3.02 21.76
C GLU A 10 18.50 -1.59 22.10
N SER A 11 19.30 -0.89 22.92
CA SER A 11 19.03 0.51 23.25
C SER A 11 19.15 1.41 22.01
N TRP A 12 20.09 1.11 21.11
CA TRP A 12 20.20 1.84 19.84
C TRP A 12 18.96 1.62 18.96
N ILE A 13 18.52 0.37 18.78
CA ILE A 13 17.31 0.06 17.99
C ILE A 13 16.08 0.78 18.58
N LEU A 14 15.84 0.65 19.88
CA LEU A 14 14.67 1.23 20.56
C LEU A 14 14.69 2.77 20.61
N SER A 15 15.85 3.41 20.40
CA SER A 15 15.96 4.87 20.32
C SER A 15 16.04 5.41 18.90
N THR A 16 15.96 4.53 17.88
CA THR A 16 16.12 4.89 16.47
C THR A 16 14.90 4.55 15.61
N PHE A 17 14.17 3.46 15.90
CA PHE A 17 13.09 2.96 15.05
C PHE A 17 11.70 3.04 15.70
N PRO A 18 10.62 3.18 14.90
CA PRO A 18 10.61 3.38 13.44
C PRO A 18 11.19 4.76 13.05
N GLU A 19 11.68 4.90 11.81
CA GLU A 19 12.51 6.04 11.39
C GLU A 19 11.83 7.40 11.56
N TRP A 20 10.50 7.47 11.47
CA TRP A 20 9.72 8.70 11.63
C TRP A 20 9.08 8.84 13.01
N GLY A 21 9.26 7.87 13.91
CA GLY A 21 8.58 7.84 15.21
C GLY A 21 7.06 7.99 15.04
N SER A 22 6.47 8.98 15.72
CA SER A 22 5.06 9.35 15.62
C SER A 22 4.76 10.53 14.69
N TRP A 23 5.73 11.01 13.89
CA TRP A 23 5.55 12.19 13.04
C TRP A 23 4.30 12.09 12.15
N LEU A 24 4.17 10.99 11.40
CA LEU A 24 3.04 10.78 10.50
C LEU A 24 1.75 10.44 11.27
N ASN A 25 1.84 9.79 12.43
CA ASN A 25 0.68 9.56 13.28
C ASN A 25 0.04 10.90 13.69
N GLU A 26 0.87 11.83 14.15
CA GLU A 26 0.45 13.18 14.54
C GLU A 26 -0.10 13.97 13.34
N GLU A 27 0.57 13.91 12.19
CA GLU A 27 0.11 14.57 10.95
C GLU A 27 -1.28 14.08 10.53
N ILE A 28 -1.49 12.75 10.50
CA ILE A 28 -2.77 12.13 10.14
C ILE A 28 -3.87 12.54 11.12
N GLU A 29 -3.61 12.51 12.43
CA GLU A 29 -4.60 12.88 13.44
C GLU A 29 -5.00 14.36 13.31
N GLN A 30 -4.03 15.25 13.09
CA GLN A 30 -4.23 16.69 12.99
C GLN A 30 -4.88 17.14 11.68
N GLU A 31 -4.75 16.36 10.60
CA GLU A 31 -5.30 16.72 9.29
C GLU A 31 -6.82 16.94 9.35
N GLN A 32 -7.25 18.14 8.95
CA GLN A 32 -8.66 18.48 8.77
C GLN A 32 -9.00 18.36 7.28
N VAL A 33 -9.62 17.24 6.91
CA VAL A 33 -10.00 16.98 5.52
C VAL A 33 -11.18 17.88 5.15
N ALA A 34 -11.01 18.70 4.11
CA ALA A 34 -12.00 19.68 3.70
C ALA A 34 -13.25 19.02 3.07
N PRO A 35 -14.45 19.63 3.16
CA PRO A 35 -15.64 19.11 2.50
C PRO A 35 -15.47 18.94 0.98
N GLY A 36 -15.98 17.85 0.44
CA GLY A 36 -15.79 17.48 -0.97
C GLY A 36 -14.39 16.97 -1.30
N THR A 37 -13.59 16.56 -0.30
CA THR A 37 -12.24 16.02 -0.49
C THR A 37 -12.02 14.74 0.31
N PHE A 38 -11.00 13.96 -0.05
CA PHE A 38 -10.41 12.93 0.82
C PHE A 38 -8.89 13.04 0.81
N ALA A 39 -8.25 12.69 1.92
CA ALA A 39 -6.81 12.63 2.05
C ALA A 39 -6.35 11.17 2.19
N MET A 40 -5.18 10.86 1.64
CA MET A 40 -4.52 9.57 1.85
C MET A 40 -3.01 9.71 1.98
N TRP A 41 -2.39 8.74 2.66
CA TRP A 41 -0.95 8.64 2.85
C TRP A 41 -0.44 7.27 2.46
N TRP A 42 0.69 7.23 1.77
CA TRP A 42 1.34 5.98 1.38
C TRP A 42 2.25 5.47 2.49
N LEU A 43 1.96 4.31 3.06
CA LEU A 43 2.67 3.76 4.23
C LEU A 43 3.87 2.86 3.85
N GLY A 44 4.14 2.73 2.54
CA GLY A 44 5.13 1.82 1.96
C GLY A 44 4.49 0.51 1.49
N CYS A 45 5.12 -0.17 0.52
CA CYS A 45 4.50 -1.29 -0.20
C CYS A 45 3.17 -0.84 -0.84
N THR A 46 2.04 -1.41 -0.43
CA THR A 46 0.70 -0.94 -0.79
C THR A 46 -0.09 -0.42 0.40
N GLY A 47 0.56 -0.22 1.55
CA GLY A 47 -0.13 0.30 2.72
C GLY A 47 -0.68 1.70 2.47
N ILE A 48 -1.95 1.92 2.74
CA ILE A 48 -2.60 3.23 2.58
C ILE A 48 -3.38 3.55 3.86
N TRP A 49 -3.18 4.77 4.35
CA TRP A 49 -4.12 5.41 5.26
C TRP A 49 -5.05 6.32 4.47
N LEU A 50 -6.36 6.17 4.62
CA LEU A 50 -7.40 6.99 3.99
C LEU A 50 -8.20 7.72 5.08
N LYS A 51 -8.36 9.04 4.92
CA LYS A 51 -9.18 9.88 5.81
C LYS A 51 -10.22 10.66 5.00
N SER A 52 -11.50 10.50 5.35
CA SER A 52 -12.61 11.21 4.70
C SER A 52 -12.84 12.60 5.30
N GLU A 53 -13.64 13.43 4.62
CA GLU A 53 -14.11 14.72 5.14
C GLU A 53 -14.92 14.61 6.44
N GLY A 54 -15.61 13.48 6.67
CA GLY A 54 -16.30 13.19 7.92
C GLY A 54 -15.38 12.73 9.06
N GLY A 55 -14.07 12.64 8.81
CA GLY A 55 -13.08 12.18 9.79
C GLY A 55 -13.05 10.66 9.97
N THR A 56 -13.60 9.88 9.02
CA THR A 56 -13.48 8.42 9.03
C THR A 56 -12.08 8.02 8.60
N ASN A 57 -11.44 7.12 9.37
CA ASN A 57 -10.07 6.66 9.12
C ASN A 57 -10.06 5.17 8.76
N VAL A 58 -9.50 4.85 7.60
CA VAL A 58 -9.42 3.48 7.09
C VAL A 58 -7.97 3.16 6.76
N CYS A 59 -7.50 1.99 7.17
CA CYS A 59 -6.15 1.51 6.91
C CYS A 59 -6.20 0.24 6.07
N VAL A 60 -5.60 0.24 4.88
CA VAL A 60 -5.58 -0.93 3.97
C VAL A 60 -4.15 -1.35 3.66
N ASP A 61 -3.90 -2.66 3.72
CA ASP A 61 -2.61 -3.31 3.42
C ASP A 61 -1.41 -2.73 4.19
N PHE A 62 -1.62 -2.18 5.38
CA PHE A 62 -0.53 -1.61 6.17
C PHE A 62 0.38 -2.72 6.69
N TRP A 63 1.61 -2.74 6.16
CA TRP A 63 2.59 -3.78 6.44
C TRP A 63 3.83 -3.25 7.18
N CYS A 64 4.04 -3.82 8.37
CA CYS A 64 5.11 -3.46 9.30
C CYS A 64 6.24 -4.49 9.34
N GLY A 65 6.23 -5.47 8.42
CA GLY A 65 7.31 -6.43 8.26
C GLY A 65 8.49 -5.92 7.44
N THR A 66 9.52 -6.76 7.32
CA THR A 66 10.71 -6.52 6.50
C THR A 66 11.07 -7.74 5.64
N GLY A 67 12.07 -7.56 4.77
CA GLY A 67 12.60 -8.60 3.88
C GLY A 67 13.57 -9.56 4.56
N LYS A 68 14.51 -10.11 3.77
CA LYS A 68 15.58 -10.97 4.30
C LYS A 68 16.49 -10.20 5.26
N GLN A 69 16.90 -10.86 6.35
CA GLN A 69 17.80 -10.30 7.37
C GLN A 69 19.15 -11.01 7.43
N SER A 70 19.33 -12.11 6.69
CA SER A 70 20.56 -12.92 6.70
C SER A 70 20.66 -13.80 5.45
N HIS A 71 21.90 -14.14 5.07
CA HIS A 71 22.23 -15.12 4.03
C HIS A 71 22.34 -16.56 4.57
N GLY A 72 22.17 -16.76 5.88
CA GLY A 72 22.44 -18.04 6.56
C GLY A 72 21.66 -19.25 6.02
N ASN A 73 20.48 -19.01 5.42
CA ASN A 73 19.77 -20.03 4.65
C ASN A 73 19.83 -19.68 3.15
N PRO A 74 20.63 -20.40 2.33
CA PRO A 74 20.79 -20.08 0.91
C PRO A 74 19.63 -20.56 0.03
N LEU A 75 18.64 -21.26 0.61
CA LEU A 75 17.56 -21.90 -0.13
C LEU A 75 16.22 -21.20 0.09
N MET A 76 15.45 -21.10 -0.99
CA MET A 76 14.04 -20.73 -0.92
C MET A 76 13.23 -21.84 -0.23
N LYS A 77 12.21 -21.45 0.53
CA LYS A 77 11.27 -22.39 1.16
C LYS A 77 10.61 -23.27 0.10
N THR A 78 10.58 -24.57 0.33
CA THR A 78 9.88 -25.52 -0.55
C THR A 78 8.41 -25.15 -0.65
N GLY A 79 7.88 -25.09 -1.88
CA GLY A 79 6.48 -24.73 -2.14
C GLY A 79 6.19 -23.22 -2.13
N HIS A 80 7.20 -22.36 -2.00
CA HIS A 80 7.04 -20.92 -2.19
C HIS A 80 6.54 -20.60 -3.62
N GLN A 81 5.68 -19.61 -3.77
CA GLN A 81 5.07 -19.21 -5.04
C GLN A 81 6.11 -18.92 -6.13
N MET A 82 7.22 -18.25 -5.81
CA MET A 82 8.33 -18.03 -6.76
C MET A 82 9.00 -19.34 -7.22
N GLN A 83 9.11 -20.35 -6.34
CA GLN A 83 9.60 -21.68 -6.72
C GLN A 83 8.59 -22.40 -7.62
N ARG A 84 7.28 -22.27 -7.36
CA ARG A 84 6.23 -22.85 -8.20
C ARG A 84 6.21 -22.21 -9.59
N MET A 85 6.38 -20.89 -9.66
CA MET A 85 6.37 -20.12 -10.90
C MET A 85 7.59 -20.44 -11.79
N ALA A 86 8.79 -20.47 -11.22
CA ALA A 86 10.03 -20.48 -12.01
C ALA A 86 10.99 -21.64 -11.70
N GLY A 87 10.63 -22.58 -10.82
CA GLY A 87 11.47 -23.74 -10.48
C GLY A 87 12.77 -23.40 -9.75
N VAL A 88 12.84 -22.23 -9.12
CA VAL A 88 14.05 -21.75 -8.44
C VAL A 88 14.30 -22.47 -7.10
N LYS A 89 15.57 -22.57 -6.71
CA LYS A 89 15.99 -23.14 -5.42
C LYS A 89 16.73 -22.15 -4.52
N LYS A 90 17.46 -21.21 -5.12
CA LYS A 90 18.21 -20.19 -4.38
C LYS A 90 17.26 -19.24 -3.67
N LEU A 91 17.68 -18.72 -2.52
CA LEU A 91 16.99 -17.66 -1.79
C LEU A 91 16.74 -16.45 -2.69
N GLN A 92 15.54 -15.88 -2.61
CA GLN A 92 15.24 -14.58 -3.22
C GLN A 92 15.89 -13.45 -2.40
N PRO A 93 16.63 -12.53 -3.03
CA PRO A 93 17.29 -11.41 -2.33
C PRO A 93 16.34 -10.22 -2.14
N ASN A 94 15.12 -10.44 -1.64
CA ASN A 94 14.17 -9.36 -1.38
C ASN A 94 14.46 -8.68 -0.04
N LEU A 95 15.26 -7.60 -0.09
CA LEU A 95 15.50 -6.69 1.03
C LEU A 95 14.51 -5.52 0.96
N ARG A 96 13.95 -5.14 2.11
CA ARG A 96 13.10 -3.95 2.24
C ARG A 96 13.95 -2.70 2.00
N THR A 97 13.50 -1.80 1.12
CA THR A 97 14.24 -0.59 0.73
C THR A 97 13.60 0.73 1.20
N THR A 98 12.48 0.62 1.91
CA THR A 98 11.68 1.75 2.38
C THR A 98 11.68 1.82 3.91
N PRO A 99 11.85 3.01 4.53
CA PRO A 99 11.71 3.17 5.98
C PRO A 99 10.27 2.86 6.46
N PHE A 100 10.06 2.83 7.76
CA PHE A 100 8.74 2.80 8.38
C PHE A 100 8.32 4.23 8.72
N VAL A 101 7.33 4.73 7.99
CA VAL A 101 6.86 6.12 8.09
C VAL A 101 5.75 6.31 9.12
N LEU A 102 5.11 5.24 9.58
CA LEU A 102 4.03 5.25 10.55
C LEU A 102 4.30 4.21 11.64
N ASP A 103 4.17 4.59 12.91
CA ASP A 103 4.22 3.64 14.03
C ASP A 103 2.81 3.04 14.26
N PRO A 104 2.61 1.72 14.05
CA PRO A 104 1.32 1.10 14.31
C PRO A 104 0.90 1.22 15.79
N PHE A 105 1.86 1.21 16.73
CA PHE A 105 1.57 1.27 18.18
C PHE A 105 1.23 2.68 18.66
N ALA A 106 1.34 3.70 17.80
CA ALA A 106 0.85 5.05 18.06
C ALA A 106 -0.52 5.33 17.41
N ILE A 107 -1.16 4.34 16.75
CA ILE A 107 -2.52 4.49 16.23
C ILE A 107 -3.51 4.65 17.39
N ARG A 108 -4.32 5.72 17.35
CA ARG A 108 -5.42 5.98 18.31
C ARG A 108 -6.79 6.14 17.63
N GLN A 109 -6.83 6.68 16.42
CA GLN A 109 -8.07 6.95 15.68
C GLN A 109 -8.12 6.12 14.40
N ILE A 110 -8.92 5.06 14.38
CA ILE A 110 -9.10 4.19 13.22
C ILE A 110 -10.50 3.57 13.24
N ASP A 111 -11.11 3.40 12.08
CA ASP A 111 -12.47 2.90 11.92
C ASP A 111 -12.57 1.58 11.17
N ALA A 112 -11.52 1.16 10.46
CA ALA A 112 -11.39 -0.19 9.90
C ALA A 112 -9.93 -0.51 9.54
N VAL A 113 -9.56 -1.78 9.69
CA VAL A 113 -8.34 -2.37 9.12
C VAL A 113 -8.74 -3.28 7.96
N LEU A 114 -8.08 -3.15 6.82
CA LEU A 114 -8.34 -3.94 5.62
C LEU A 114 -7.10 -4.64 5.11
N ALA A 115 -7.32 -5.81 4.52
CA ALA A 115 -6.34 -6.52 3.70
C ALA A 115 -6.99 -6.89 2.36
N THR A 116 -6.28 -6.65 1.26
CA THR A 116 -6.70 -7.07 -0.08
C THR A 116 -6.56 -8.57 -0.26
N HIS A 117 -5.49 -9.15 0.27
CA HIS A 117 -5.18 -10.57 0.18
C HIS A 117 -4.17 -11.02 1.25
N ASP A 118 -3.87 -12.33 1.28
CA ASP A 118 -3.15 -13.01 2.36
C ASP A 118 -1.64 -13.13 2.17
N HIS A 119 -1.04 -12.46 1.18
CA HIS A 119 0.42 -12.43 1.10
C HIS A 119 1.00 -11.61 2.24
N ASN A 120 2.20 -12.01 2.65
CA ASN A 120 2.83 -11.53 3.86
C ASN A 120 3.02 -10.01 3.91
N ASP A 121 3.16 -9.34 2.76
CA ASP A 121 3.38 -7.90 2.61
C ASP A 121 2.10 -7.06 2.48
N HIS A 122 0.92 -7.67 2.69
CA HIS A 122 -0.40 -7.03 2.59
C HIS A 122 -1.28 -7.22 3.85
N ILE A 123 -0.77 -7.92 4.85
CA ILE A 123 -1.45 -8.17 6.13
C ILE A 123 -0.39 -8.29 7.24
N ASP A 124 -0.65 -7.71 8.41
CA ASP A 124 0.37 -7.62 9.45
C ASP A 124 -0.17 -7.91 10.86
N VAL A 125 0.52 -8.80 11.56
CA VAL A 125 0.18 -9.21 12.93
C VAL A 125 0.49 -8.13 13.96
N ASN A 126 1.51 -7.31 13.75
CA ASN A 126 1.88 -6.23 14.65
C ASN A 126 0.87 -5.08 14.56
N VAL A 127 0.39 -4.78 13.34
CA VAL A 127 -0.71 -3.82 13.14
C VAL A 127 -1.98 -4.33 13.82
N ALA A 128 -2.33 -5.60 13.64
CA ALA A 128 -3.47 -6.20 14.34
C ALA A 128 -3.32 -6.11 15.86
N ALA A 129 -2.15 -6.45 16.40
CA ALA A 129 -1.87 -6.36 17.82
C ALA A 129 -1.99 -4.91 18.35
N ALA A 130 -1.46 -3.93 17.63
CA ALA A 130 -1.51 -2.53 18.02
C ALA A 130 -2.95 -1.99 18.05
N VAL A 131 -3.74 -2.26 17.02
CA VAL A 131 -5.15 -1.85 16.96
C VAL A 131 -5.97 -2.52 18.07
N MET A 132 -5.76 -3.81 18.32
CA MET A 132 -6.42 -4.54 19.42
C MET A 132 -6.05 -4.02 20.82
N GLN A 133 -4.85 -3.45 20.99
CA GLN A 133 -4.38 -2.91 22.27
C GLN A 133 -4.82 -1.47 22.52
N ASN A 134 -4.91 -0.66 21.46
CA ASN A 134 -5.02 0.79 21.58
C ASN A 134 -6.40 1.35 21.21
N CYS A 135 -7.15 0.65 20.36
CA CYS A 135 -8.35 1.19 19.72
C CYS A 135 -9.62 0.56 20.29
N ALA A 136 -10.77 1.14 19.92
CA ALA A 136 -12.08 0.66 20.35
C ALA A 136 -12.33 -0.80 19.93
N ASP A 137 -13.16 -1.50 20.72
CA ASP A 137 -13.49 -2.92 20.51
C ASP A 137 -14.31 -3.19 19.24
N ASP A 138 -14.85 -2.14 18.61
CA ASP A 138 -15.71 -2.20 17.43
C ASP A 138 -14.99 -1.93 16.11
N VAL A 139 -13.67 -1.65 16.09
CA VAL A 139 -12.93 -1.51 14.81
C VAL A 139 -12.91 -2.86 14.09
N PRO A 140 -13.49 -2.98 12.89
CA PRO A 140 -13.53 -4.22 12.12
C PRO A 140 -12.22 -4.47 11.36
N PHE A 141 -11.92 -5.76 11.19
CA PHE A 141 -10.88 -6.31 10.32
C PHE A 141 -11.56 -6.91 9.09
N ILE A 142 -11.42 -6.26 7.93
CA ILE A 142 -12.18 -6.56 6.72
C ILE A 142 -11.24 -7.15 5.67
N GLY A 143 -11.56 -8.34 5.16
CA GLY A 143 -10.70 -9.01 4.19
C GLY A 143 -11.38 -10.22 3.54
N PRO A 144 -10.77 -10.80 2.50
CA PRO A 144 -11.19 -12.09 1.99
C PRO A 144 -11.03 -13.18 3.07
N GLN A 145 -11.65 -14.33 2.84
CA GLN A 145 -11.72 -15.41 3.85
C GLN A 145 -10.35 -15.78 4.41
N THR A 146 -9.31 -15.89 3.57
CA THR A 146 -7.97 -16.29 4.04
C THR A 146 -7.28 -15.23 4.90
N CYS A 147 -7.53 -13.94 4.65
CA CYS A 147 -7.08 -12.85 5.55
C CYS A 147 -7.75 -12.96 6.92
N VAL A 148 -9.06 -13.19 6.94
CA VAL A 148 -9.81 -13.39 8.19
C VAL A 148 -9.31 -14.62 8.94
N ASP A 149 -9.02 -15.71 8.25
CA ASP A 149 -8.47 -16.92 8.85
C ASP A 149 -7.09 -16.65 9.49
N LEU A 150 -6.23 -15.83 8.85
CA LEU A 150 -4.95 -15.41 9.42
C LEU A 150 -5.14 -14.57 10.68
N TRP A 151 -5.98 -13.53 10.64
CA TRP A 151 -6.26 -12.68 11.81
C TRP A 151 -6.80 -13.49 12.99
N VAL A 152 -7.78 -14.36 12.73
CA VAL A 152 -8.33 -15.26 13.75
C VAL A 152 -7.25 -16.21 14.28
N GLY A 153 -6.40 -16.73 13.40
CA GLY A 153 -5.25 -17.56 13.78
C GLY A 153 -4.23 -16.85 14.67
N TRP A 154 -4.10 -15.52 14.55
CA TRP A 154 -3.27 -14.68 15.41
C TRP A 154 -3.98 -14.23 16.70
N GLY A 155 -5.28 -14.47 16.83
CA GLY A 155 -6.06 -14.16 18.03
C GLY A 155 -6.97 -12.93 17.92
N VAL A 156 -7.17 -12.37 16.72
CA VAL A 156 -8.23 -11.36 16.51
C VAL A 156 -9.60 -12.04 16.71
N PRO A 157 -10.49 -11.51 17.56
CA PRO A 157 -11.79 -12.11 17.78
C PRO A 157 -12.63 -12.15 16.50
N LYS A 158 -13.33 -13.27 16.25
CA LYS A 158 -14.11 -13.48 15.01
C LYS A 158 -15.19 -12.43 14.82
N GLU A 159 -15.76 -11.95 15.92
CA GLU A 159 -16.76 -10.88 15.97
C GLU A 159 -16.25 -9.52 15.47
N ARG A 160 -14.92 -9.33 15.42
CA ARG A 160 -14.29 -8.14 14.82
C ARG A 160 -13.96 -8.35 13.35
N CYS A 161 -14.13 -9.54 12.79
CA CYS A 161 -13.77 -9.83 11.41
C CYS A 161 -14.99 -9.77 10.48
N ILE A 162 -14.82 -9.17 9.31
CA ILE A 162 -15.82 -9.14 8.24
C ILE A 162 -15.20 -9.79 7.00
N VAL A 163 -15.69 -10.98 6.64
CA VAL A 163 -15.33 -11.64 5.38
C VAL A 163 -16.04 -10.93 4.23
N VAL A 164 -15.28 -10.54 3.22
CA VAL A 164 -15.82 -9.96 1.97
C VAL A 164 -15.45 -10.81 0.76
N LYS A 165 -16.29 -10.75 -0.27
CA LYS A 165 -16.08 -11.32 -1.61
C LYS A 165 -16.53 -10.31 -2.67
N PRO A 166 -16.13 -10.47 -3.95
CA PRO A 166 -16.56 -9.58 -5.02
C PRO A 166 -18.08 -9.39 -5.06
N GLY A 167 -18.52 -8.13 -5.10
CA GLY A 167 -19.92 -7.72 -5.07
C GLY A 167 -20.44 -7.29 -3.69
N ASP A 168 -19.75 -7.62 -2.60
CA ASP A 168 -20.13 -7.15 -1.26
C ASP A 168 -19.84 -5.65 -1.10
N VAL A 169 -20.67 -4.97 -0.29
CA VAL A 169 -20.50 -3.56 0.08
C VAL A 169 -20.56 -3.45 1.60
N VAL A 170 -19.52 -2.86 2.20
CA VAL A 170 -19.43 -2.60 3.63
C VAL A 170 -19.41 -1.09 3.85
N LYS A 171 -20.30 -0.59 4.71
CA LYS A 171 -20.34 0.82 5.07
C LYS A 171 -19.60 1.05 6.39
N VAL A 172 -18.55 1.86 6.35
CA VAL A 172 -17.80 2.30 7.53
C VAL A 172 -18.00 3.82 7.63
N LYS A 173 -18.88 4.23 8.55
CA LYS A 173 -19.29 5.64 8.71
C LYS A 173 -19.71 6.27 7.36
N ASP A 174 -18.96 7.26 6.86
CA ASP A 174 -19.23 7.98 5.61
C ASP A 174 -18.51 7.39 4.38
N ILE A 175 -17.82 6.26 4.52
CA ILE A 175 -17.15 5.55 3.42
C ILE A 175 -17.92 4.27 3.07
N GLU A 176 -18.23 4.09 1.78
CA GLU A 176 -18.76 2.83 1.24
C GLU A 176 -17.63 2.04 0.56
N ILE A 177 -17.37 0.84 1.08
CA ILE A 177 -16.27 -0.02 0.66
C ILE A 177 -16.84 -1.14 -0.21
N HIS A 178 -16.59 -1.08 -1.50
CA HIS A 178 -16.97 -2.12 -2.45
C HIS A 178 -15.83 -3.13 -2.61
N ALA A 179 -16.08 -4.40 -2.32
CA ALA A 179 -15.18 -5.48 -2.67
C ALA A 179 -15.41 -5.91 -4.12
N LEU A 180 -14.35 -5.92 -4.92
CA LEU A 180 -14.36 -6.19 -6.36
C LEU A 180 -13.40 -7.34 -6.70
N ASP A 181 -13.51 -7.89 -7.90
CA ASP A 181 -12.65 -8.96 -8.38
C ASP A 181 -11.16 -8.55 -8.32
N ALA A 182 -10.32 -9.42 -7.74
CA ALA A 182 -8.87 -9.30 -7.81
C ALA A 182 -8.29 -10.08 -9.00
N PHE A 183 -7.09 -9.68 -9.42
CA PHE A 183 -6.37 -10.30 -10.53
C PHE A 183 -4.95 -10.71 -10.13
N ASP A 184 -4.70 -10.95 -8.85
CA ASP A 184 -3.40 -11.45 -8.39
C ASP A 184 -3.22 -12.93 -8.76
N ARG A 185 -2.60 -13.15 -9.92
CA ARG A 185 -2.29 -14.50 -10.41
C ARG A 185 -1.30 -15.23 -9.50
N THR A 186 -0.50 -14.51 -8.71
CA THR A 186 0.44 -15.10 -7.76
C THR A 186 -0.32 -15.74 -6.59
N ALA A 187 -1.36 -15.10 -6.03
CA ALA A 187 -2.22 -15.68 -4.99
C ALA A 187 -2.82 -17.04 -5.36
N LEU A 188 -3.18 -17.26 -6.63
CA LEU A 188 -3.73 -18.55 -7.08
C LEU A 188 -2.74 -19.72 -6.97
N ILE A 189 -1.44 -19.43 -6.89
CA ILE A 189 -0.37 -20.44 -6.72
C ILE A 189 0.34 -20.32 -5.37
N THR A 190 -0.07 -19.41 -4.50
CA THR A 190 0.37 -19.33 -3.10
C THR A 190 -0.41 -20.36 -2.28
N LEU A 191 0.13 -21.58 -2.25
CA LEU A 191 -0.50 -22.73 -1.61
C LEU A 191 0.35 -23.24 -0.44
N PRO A 192 -0.27 -23.91 0.56
CA PRO A 192 0.45 -24.67 1.58
C PRO A 192 1.54 -25.57 0.98
N ALA A 193 2.64 -25.75 1.72
CA ALA A 193 3.86 -26.36 1.20
C ALA A 193 3.69 -27.82 0.76
N ASP A 194 2.72 -28.53 1.32
CA ASP A 194 2.32 -29.90 1.01
C ASP A 194 1.43 -30.02 -0.24
N GLN A 195 0.91 -28.91 -0.77
CA GLN A 195 0.07 -28.90 -1.96
C GLN A 195 0.86 -28.73 -3.26
N LYS A 196 0.30 -29.23 -4.37
CA LYS A 196 0.88 -29.14 -5.72
C LYS A 196 -0.04 -28.34 -6.65
N ALA A 197 0.49 -27.27 -7.24
CA ALA A 197 -0.23 -26.45 -8.23
C ALA A 197 -0.24 -27.06 -9.64
N ALA A 198 0.84 -27.76 -10.03
CA ALA A 198 0.98 -28.28 -11.39
C ALA A 198 -0.08 -29.34 -11.72
N GLY A 199 -0.90 -29.05 -12.74
CA GLY A 199 -1.99 -29.91 -13.20
C GLY A 199 -3.29 -29.75 -12.42
N VAL A 200 -3.39 -28.77 -11.51
CA VAL A 200 -4.56 -28.52 -10.68
C VAL A 200 -5.13 -27.13 -11.03
N LEU A 201 -6.44 -27.06 -11.26
CA LEU A 201 -7.13 -25.78 -11.42
C LEU A 201 -7.26 -25.10 -10.05
N PRO A 202 -6.96 -23.79 -9.92
CA PRO A 202 -7.12 -23.07 -8.66
C PRO A 202 -8.58 -23.09 -8.16
N ASP A 203 -8.76 -23.11 -6.84
CA ASP A 203 -10.03 -23.09 -6.10
C ASP A 203 -10.76 -21.74 -6.10
N GLY A 204 -10.28 -20.76 -6.88
CA GLY A 204 -10.90 -19.44 -7.08
C GLY A 204 -10.13 -18.29 -6.42
N MET A 205 -10.27 -17.08 -6.97
CA MET A 205 -9.60 -15.88 -6.43
C MET A 205 -10.30 -15.33 -5.19
N ASP A 206 -11.63 -15.34 -5.20
CA ASP A 206 -12.50 -14.56 -4.32
C ASP A 206 -12.35 -14.89 -2.84
N VAL A 207 -11.89 -16.10 -2.51
CA VAL A 207 -11.63 -16.52 -1.12
C VAL A 207 -10.29 -16.00 -0.60
N ARG A 208 -9.38 -15.62 -1.50
CA ARG A 208 -7.99 -15.22 -1.22
C ARG A 208 -7.72 -13.73 -1.43
N ALA A 209 -8.33 -13.13 -2.44
CA ALA A 209 -8.00 -11.77 -2.86
C ALA A 209 -9.23 -11.01 -3.38
N VAL A 210 -9.30 -9.73 -3.01
CA VAL A 210 -10.24 -8.75 -3.54
C VAL A 210 -9.53 -7.43 -3.81
N ASN A 211 -10.05 -6.66 -4.77
CA ASN A 211 -9.71 -5.25 -4.91
C ASN A 211 -10.76 -4.42 -4.18
N TYR A 212 -10.40 -3.22 -3.71
CA TYR A 212 -11.35 -2.32 -3.04
C TYR A 212 -11.61 -1.07 -3.87
N LEU A 213 -12.87 -0.67 -3.94
CA LEU A 213 -13.28 0.67 -4.33
C LEU A 213 -13.89 1.36 -3.11
N PHE A 214 -13.14 2.32 -2.55
CA PHE A 214 -13.59 3.18 -1.45
C PHE A 214 -14.32 4.38 -2.04
N LYS A 215 -15.60 4.53 -1.73
CA LYS A 215 -16.38 5.72 -2.09
C LYS A 215 -16.50 6.62 -0.88
N THR A 216 -15.89 7.79 -0.97
CA THR A 216 -16.01 8.86 0.03
C THR A 216 -16.91 9.97 -0.53
N PRO A 217 -17.41 10.90 0.31
CA PRO A 217 -18.18 12.02 -0.21
C PRO A 217 -17.35 12.96 -1.10
N GLY A 218 -16.02 12.96 -0.98
CA GLY A 218 -15.09 13.73 -1.81
C GLY A 218 -14.63 13.05 -3.11
N GLY A 219 -14.88 11.76 -3.29
CA GLY A 219 -14.47 10.98 -4.47
C GLY A 219 -14.10 9.53 -4.17
N ASN A 220 -13.70 8.80 -5.22
CA ASN A 220 -13.56 7.35 -5.18
C ASN A 220 -12.11 6.88 -5.41
N LEU A 221 -11.60 6.06 -4.49
CA LEU A 221 -10.27 5.46 -4.53
C LEU A 221 -10.35 3.97 -4.84
N TYR A 222 -9.70 3.51 -5.91
CA TYR A 222 -9.54 2.10 -6.25
C TYR A 222 -8.17 1.59 -5.81
N HIS A 223 -8.17 0.57 -4.95
CA HIS A 223 -6.96 -0.09 -4.44
C HIS A 223 -6.87 -1.52 -5.01
N SER A 224 -5.88 -1.77 -5.86
CA SER A 224 -5.79 -3.05 -6.59
C SER A 224 -5.11 -4.19 -5.82
N GLY A 225 -4.63 -3.92 -4.59
CA GLY A 225 -3.59 -4.75 -3.99
C GLY A 225 -2.41 -4.79 -4.95
N ASP A 226 -1.88 -5.97 -5.23
CA ASP A 226 -0.92 -6.20 -6.31
C ASP A 226 -1.44 -7.07 -7.45
N SER A 227 -2.74 -6.95 -7.73
CA SER A 227 -3.36 -7.49 -8.93
C SER A 227 -2.52 -7.27 -10.18
N HIS A 228 -2.38 -8.34 -10.97
CA HIS A 228 -1.77 -8.27 -12.28
C HIS A 228 -2.72 -7.60 -13.28
N TYR A 229 -2.22 -7.27 -14.47
CA TYR A 229 -3.10 -6.78 -15.54
C TYR A 229 -4.18 -7.82 -15.91
N SER A 230 -5.42 -7.34 -16.02
CA SER A 230 -6.59 -8.06 -16.49
C SER A 230 -7.45 -7.15 -17.36
N ASN A 231 -8.07 -7.72 -18.40
CA ASN A 231 -9.07 -6.99 -19.19
C ASN A 231 -10.29 -6.58 -18.34
N TYR A 232 -10.54 -7.30 -17.25
CA TYR A 232 -11.72 -7.12 -16.42
C TYR A 232 -11.70 -5.83 -15.60
N TYR A 233 -10.55 -5.14 -15.51
CA TYR A 233 -10.51 -3.74 -15.08
C TYR A 233 -11.49 -2.86 -15.88
N ALA A 234 -11.73 -3.16 -17.16
CA ALA A 234 -12.70 -2.43 -17.98
C ALA A 234 -14.14 -2.60 -17.49
N LYS A 235 -14.47 -3.77 -16.92
CA LYS A 235 -15.79 -3.97 -16.30
C LYS A 235 -15.95 -3.07 -15.09
N HIS A 236 -14.96 -3.04 -14.20
CA HIS A 236 -14.99 -2.17 -13.02
C HIS A 236 -15.09 -0.68 -13.42
N GLY A 237 -14.35 -0.25 -14.44
CA GLY A 237 -14.42 1.12 -14.97
C GLY A 237 -15.70 1.45 -15.74
N ASN A 238 -16.46 0.45 -16.19
CA ASN A 238 -17.79 0.64 -16.80
C ASN A 238 -18.89 0.72 -15.75
N GLU A 239 -18.76 -0.04 -14.66
CA GLU A 239 -19.78 -0.16 -13.61
C GLU A 239 -19.63 0.88 -12.49
N HIS A 240 -18.46 1.50 -12.38
CA HIS A 240 -18.15 2.46 -11.33
C HIS A 240 -17.41 3.69 -11.85
N GLN A 241 -17.71 4.84 -11.26
CA GLN A 241 -16.84 6.00 -11.36
C GLN A 241 -15.63 5.78 -10.43
N ILE A 242 -14.43 5.82 -10.99
CA ILE A 242 -13.16 5.71 -10.27
C ILE A 242 -12.42 7.02 -10.49
N ASP A 243 -12.05 7.72 -9.42
CA ASP A 243 -11.34 9.00 -9.53
C ASP A 243 -9.84 8.81 -9.42
N VAL A 244 -9.39 8.00 -8.46
CA VAL A 244 -8.00 7.67 -8.22
C VAL A 244 -7.82 6.15 -8.25
N ALA A 245 -6.84 5.65 -9.00
CA ALA A 245 -6.51 4.23 -9.05
C ALA A 245 -5.05 3.98 -8.62
N LEU A 246 -4.87 3.11 -7.64
CA LEU A 246 -3.58 2.63 -7.17
C LEU A 246 -3.26 1.30 -7.87
N GLY A 247 -2.09 1.21 -8.50
CA GLY A 247 -1.65 0.02 -9.23
C GLY A 247 -0.25 -0.42 -8.84
N SER A 248 -0.07 -1.70 -8.53
CA SER A 248 1.23 -2.24 -8.12
C SER A 248 2.19 -2.35 -9.31
N TYR A 249 3.30 -1.64 -9.20
CA TYR A 249 4.35 -1.53 -10.22
C TYR A 249 5.68 -2.05 -9.65
N GLY A 250 6.57 -2.53 -10.51
CA GLY A 250 7.89 -3.01 -10.12
C GLY A 250 8.65 -3.63 -11.29
N GLU A 251 9.97 -3.69 -11.19
CA GLU A 251 10.83 -4.23 -12.24
C GLU A 251 10.94 -5.74 -12.09
N ASN A 252 10.25 -6.48 -12.96
CA ASN A 252 10.19 -7.93 -12.87
C ASN A 252 11.55 -8.55 -13.21
N PRO A 253 12.12 -9.42 -12.34
CA PRO A 253 13.31 -10.18 -12.70
C PRO A 253 13.10 -11.06 -13.94
N ARG A 254 14.17 -11.34 -14.68
CA ARG A 254 14.10 -12.23 -15.87
C ARG A 254 13.44 -13.57 -15.53
N GLY A 255 12.31 -13.85 -16.17
CA GLY A 255 11.55 -15.10 -16.01
C GLY A 255 10.56 -15.08 -14.84
N ILE A 256 10.34 -13.92 -14.21
CA ILE A 256 9.33 -13.68 -13.18
C ILE A 256 8.30 -12.69 -13.71
N THR A 257 7.06 -12.84 -13.26
CA THR A 257 6.01 -11.85 -13.46
C THR A 257 5.21 -11.79 -12.16
N ASP A 258 5.38 -10.71 -11.42
CA ASP A 258 4.81 -10.50 -10.09
C ASP A 258 4.24 -9.09 -9.91
N LYS A 259 4.60 -8.15 -10.79
CA LYS A 259 4.09 -6.77 -10.80
C LYS A 259 3.68 -6.34 -12.22
N MET A 260 2.77 -5.38 -12.34
CA MET A 260 2.41 -4.83 -13.65
C MET A 260 3.58 -4.05 -14.25
N THR A 261 3.66 -4.05 -15.58
CA THR A 261 4.60 -3.22 -16.33
C THR A 261 4.14 -1.76 -16.39
N SER A 262 5.04 -0.84 -16.76
CA SER A 262 4.70 0.56 -17.03
C SER A 262 3.54 0.73 -18.03
N ALA A 263 3.55 -0.06 -19.11
CA ALA A 263 2.51 -0.08 -20.13
C ALA A 263 1.18 -0.60 -19.57
N ASP A 264 1.21 -1.59 -18.69
CA ASP A 264 0.02 -2.13 -18.04
C ASP A 264 -0.57 -1.18 -17.00
N ILE A 265 0.23 -0.38 -16.29
CA ILE A 265 -0.28 0.69 -15.43
C ILE A 265 -1.12 1.68 -16.24
N LEU A 266 -0.65 2.09 -17.43
CA LEU A 266 -1.41 2.97 -18.32
C LEU A 266 -2.68 2.30 -18.87
N ARG A 267 -2.60 1.01 -19.22
CA ARG A 267 -3.78 0.25 -19.68
C ARG A 267 -4.78 0.01 -18.57
N MET A 268 -4.33 -0.18 -17.32
CA MET A 268 -5.20 -0.30 -16.15
C MET A 268 -5.95 1.02 -15.95
N ALA A 269 -5.24 2.15 -15.99
CA ALA A 269 -5.85 3.47 -15.86
C ALA A 269 -6.89 3.76 -16.95
N GLU A 270 -6.57 3.42 -18.21
CA GLU A 270 -7.52 3.50 -19.33
C GLU A 270 -8.74 2.59 -19.10
N SER A 271 -8.52 1.33 -18.70
CA SER A 271 -9.60 0.36 -18.49
C SER A 271 -10.52 0.78 -17.33
N LEU A 272 -9.95 1.28 -16.23
CA LEU A 272 -10.71 1.77 -15.08
C LEU A 272 -11.40 3.11 -15.32
N ASN A 273 -11.14 3.77 -16.46
CA ASN A 273 -11.62 5.13 -16.76
C ASN A 273 -11.31 6.15 -15.63
N THR A 274 -10.18 5.96 -14.94
CA THR A 274 -9.78 6.78 -13.78
C THR A 274 -9.46 8.23 -14.18
N LYS A 275 -9.31 9.14 -13.21
CA LYS A 275 -8.77 10.50 -13.44
C LYS A 275 -7.29 10.60 -13.09
N VAL A 276 -6.87 9.92 -12.03
CA VAL A 276 -5.47 9.84 -11.60
C VAL A 276 -5.08 8.37 -11.46
N VAL A 277 -3.90 8.02 -11.93
CA VAL A 277 -3.25 6.72 -11.67
C VAL A 277 -1.98 6.93 -10.88
N ILE A 278 -1.82 6.17 -9.79
CA ILE A 278 -0.67 6.27 -8.89
C ILE A 278 -0.01 4.89 -8.81
N PRO A 279 1.22 4.70 -9.31
CA PRO A 279 1.96 3.48 -9.05
C PRO A 279 2.38 3.43 -7.57
N PHE A 280 2.23 2.26 -6.95
CA PHE A 280 2.78 1.94 -5.62
C PHE A 280 3.42 0.53 -5.65
N HIS A 281 3.80 -0.06 -4.51
CA HIS A 281 4.59 -1.32 -4.39
C HIS A 281 6.02 -1.26 -4.93
N HIS A 282 6.30 -0.36 -5.86
CA HIS A 282 7.61 -0.19 -6.50
C HIS A 282 8.72 0.31 -5.56
N ASP A 283 8.38 0.71 -4.33
CA ASP A 283 9.31 1.20 -3.32
C ASP A 283 10.01 0.05 -2.57
N ILE A 284 9.32 -1.06 -2.34
CA ILE A 284 9.55 -1.87 -1.15
C ILE A 284 10.68 -2.89 -1.32
N TRP A 285 10.89 -3.42 -2.53
CA TRP A 285 11.81 -4.54 -2.76
C TRP A 285 13.03 -4.14 -3.60
N SER A 286 14.22 -4.24 -3.00
CA SER A 286 15.52 -4.06 -3.69
C SER A 286 15.65 -4.80 -5.03
N ASN A 287 15.16 -6.04 -5.11
CA ASN A 287 15.26 -6.87 -6.31
C ASN A 287 14.16 -6.58 -7.37
N PHE A 288 13.31 -5.58 -7.13
CA PHE A 288 12.27 -5.06 -8.04
C PHE A 288 12.44 -3.55 -8.27
N GLN A 289 13.62 -2.98 -7.97
CA GLN A 289 13.91 -1.57 -8.18
C GLN A 289 13.53 -1.12 -9.60
N ALA A 290 12.54 -0.23 -9.69
CA ALA A 290 11.93 0.20 -10.94
C ALA A 290 12.11 1.71 -11.18
N ASP A 291 11.82 2.16 -12.40
CA ASP A 291 11.81 3.58 -12.76
C ASP A 291 10.39 4.06 -13.11
N PRO A 292 9.67 4.70 -12.17
CA PRO A 292 8.33 5.23 -12.43
C PRO A 292 8.25 6.27 -13.55
N GLN A 293 9.37 6.89 -13.96
CA GLN A 293 9.38 7.82 -15.10
C GLN A 293 9.04 7.13 -16.42
N GLU A 294 9.21 5.80 -16.53
CA GLU A 294 8.76 5.03 -17.69
C GLU A 294 7.25 5.22 -17.93
N ILE A 295 6.46 5.24 -16.85
CA ILE A 295 5.00 5.47 -16.91
C ILE A 295 4.73 6.88 -17.45
N ARG A 296 5.46 7.89 -16.96
CA ARG A 296 5.29 9.28 -17.40
C ARG A 296 5.65 9.45 -18.87
N VAL A 297 6.80 8.93 -19.30
CA VAL A 297 7.28 9.02 -20.68
C VAL A 297 6.30 8.33 -21.63
N LEU A 298 5.87 7.10 -21.32
CA LEU A 298 4.89 6.38 -22.14
C LEU A 298 3.53 7.08 -22.17
N TRP A 299 3.11 7.70 -21.07
CA TRP A 299 1.88 8.49 -21.02
C TRP A 299 1.96 9.69 -21.96
N GLU A 300 3.03 10.48 -21.91
CA GLU A 300 3.25 11.62 -22.81
C GLU A 300 3.22 11.20 -24.29
N MET A 301 3.85 10.06 -24.62
CA MET A 301 3.88 9.54 -25.99
C MET A 301 2.52 9.05 -26.51
N LYS A 302 1.56 8.73 -25.62
CA LYS A 302 0.32 8.02 -25.98
C LYS A 302 -0.94 8.83 -25.75
N LYS A 303 -0.94 9.78 -24.81
CA LYS A 303 -2.14 10.48 -24.33
C LYS A 303 -2.95 11.13 -25.45
N ASP A 304 -2.31 11.78 -26.41
CA ASP A 304 -3.03 12.49 -27.49
C ASP A 304 -3.57 11.51 -28.54
N ARG A 305 -2.77 10.50 -28.89
CA ARG A 305 -3.16 9.48 -29.88
C ARG A 305 -4.30 8.60 -29.38
N LEU A 306 -4.28 8.22 -28.11
CA LEU A 306 -5.28 7.34 -27.49
C LEU A 306 -6.36 8.11 -26.72
N LYS A 307 -6.25 9.44 -26.64
CA LYS A 307 -7.17 10.32 -25.90
C LYS A 307 -7.32 9.90 -24.43
N TYR A 308 -6.20 9.65 -23.75
CA TYR A 308 -6.21 9.27 -22.33
C TYR A 308 -6.89 10.34 -21.48
N GLY A 309 -7.89 9.92 -20.70
CA GLY A 309 -8.68 10.78 -19.80
C GLY A 309 -8.12 10.90 -18.37
N PHE A 310 -6.88 10.45 -18.15
CA PHE A 310 -6.23 10.38 -16.84
C PHE A 310 -4.81 10.97 -16.87
N LYS A 311 -4.26 11.27 -15.69
CA LYS A 311 -2.85 11.65 -15.48
C LYS A 311 -2.15 10.70 -14.50
N PRO A 312 -0.87 10.36 -14.71
CA PRO A 312 -0.07 9.69 -13.69
C PRO A 312 0.35 10.67 -12.59
N PHE A 313 0.45 10.20 -11.35
CA PHE A 313 1.04 10.91 -10.22
C PHE A 313 2.11 10.01 -9.57
N ILE A 314 3.37 10.45 -9.57
CA ILE A 314 4.49 9.73 -8.96
C ILE A 314 4.59 10.18 -7.50
N TRP A 315 4.37 9.24 -6.58
CA TRP A 315 4.30 9.51 -5.15
C TRP A 315 5.62 9.20 -4.43
N GLN A 316 5.65 9.41 -3.11
CA GLN A 316 6.75 9.04 -2.22
C GLN A 316 6.17 8.50 -0.91
N VAL A 317 6.86 7.55 -0.30
CA VAL A 317 6.39 6.87 0.92
C VAL A 317 6.38 7.83 2.11
N GLY A 318 5.29 7.84 2.87
CA GLY A 318 4.97 8.77 3.95
C GLY A 318 4.29 10.04 3.45
N GLY A 319 4.28 10.28 2.13
CA GLY A 319 3.68 11.47 1.55
C GLY A 319 2.16 11.45 1.57
N LYS A 320 1.57 12.65 1.64
CA LYS A 320 0.12 12.90 1.52
C LYS A 320 -0.30 13.09 0.06
N PHE A 321 -1.53 12.70 -0.28
CA PHE A 321 -2.25 13.08 -1.49
C PHE A 321 -3.70 13.43 -1.11
N THR A 322 -4.22 14.54 -1.63
CA THR A 322 -5.59 14.99 -1.40
C THR A 322 -6.35 15.13 -2.71
N TRP A 323 -7.39 14.31 -2.89
CA TRP A 323 -8.30 14.43 -4.03
C TRP A 323 -9.44 15.41 -3.72
N PRO A 324 -9.88 16.28 -4.65
CA PRO A 324 -9.35 16.50 -6.02
C PRO A 324 -8.27 17.59 -6.12
N LEU A 325 -7.73 18.06 -4.99
CA LEU A 325 -6.79 19.20 -4.94
C LEU A 325 -5.51 18.91 -5.73
N ASP A 326 -4.97 17.70 -5.59
CA ASP A 326 -3.69 17.29 -6.19
C ASP A 326 -3.84 16.62 -7.56
N LYS A 327 -5.04 16.59 -8.15
CA LYS A 327 -5.35 15.80 -9.36
C LYS A 327 -4.48 16.13 -10.59
N ASP A 328 -3.93 17.33 -10.63
CA ASP A 328 -3.14 17.83 -11.75
C ASP A 328 -1.63 17.84 -11.46
N ASN A 329 -1.24 17.54 -10.21
CA ASN A 329 0.16 17.33 -9.86
C ASN A 329 0.61 16.03 -10.52
N PHE A 330 1.84 16.00 -11.02
CA PHE A 330 2.43 14.80 -11.61
C PHE A 330 3.43 14.11 -10.69
N GLU A 331 4.04 14.87 -9.79
CA GLU A 331 5.10 14.39 -8.91
C GLU A 331 4.90 14.97 -7.53
N TYR A 332 4.95 14.11 -6.52
CA TYR A 332 4.98 14.50 -5.13
C TYR A 332 6.37 15.00 -4.75
N HIS A 333 6.42 15.98 -3.84
CA HIS A 333 7.62 16.34 -3.12
C HIS A 333 7.29 16.53 -1.64
N TYR A 334 8.15 16.06 -0.73
CA TYR A 334 7.97 16.28 0.70
C TYR A 334 7.94 17.78 1.03
N PRO A 335 7.21 18.21 2.08
CA PRO A 335 7.34 19.55 2.62
C PRO A 335 8.81 19.90 2.86
N ARG A 336 9.25 21.04 2.30
CA ARG A 336 10.67 21.45 2.32
C ARG A 336 11.06 22.21 3.59
N GLY A 337 10.08 22.64 4.38
CA GLY A 337 10.27 23.49 5.55
C GLY A 337 10.71 24.91 5.17
N PHE A 338 11.08 25.70 6.20
CA PHE A 338 11.55 27.08 6.08
C PHE A 338 10.51 28.05 5.49
N ASP A 339 9.22 27.77 5.67
CA ASP A 339 8.13 28.64 5.22
C ASP A 339 8.16 30.03 5.91
N ASP A 340 8.86 30.11 7.05
CA ASP A 340 9.09 31.29 7.86
C ASP A 340 10.52 31.86 7.70
N CYS A 341 11.24 31.51 6.63
CA CYS A 341 12.60 32.01 6.41
C CYS A 341 12.66 33.54 6.48
N PHE A 342 13.68 34.07 7.16
CA PHE A 342 13.86 35.51 7.42
C PHE A 342 12.75 36.18 8.25
N THR A 343 11.96 35.42 9.02
CA THR A 343 11.08 35.99 10.06
C THR A 343 11.87 36.75 11.14
N ILE A 344 13.11 36.32 11.39
CA ILE A 344 14.10 37.07 12.15
C ILE A 344 15.34 37.31 11.30
N GLU A 345 16.10 38.37 11.60
CA GLU A 345 17.36 38.66 10.91
C GLU A 345 18.37 37.52 11.10
N PRO A 346 19.10 37.12 10.05
CA PRO A 346 20.09 36.05 10.14
C PRO A 346 21.31 36.49 10.95
N ASP A 347 21.76 35.63 11.87
CA ASP A 347 22.98 35.84 12.66
C ASP A 347 24.22 35.47 11.83
N LEU A 348 24.53 36.31 10.85
CA LEU A 348 25.63 36.13 9.91
C LEU A 348 26.61 37.30 10.00
N PRO A 349 27.91 37.07 9.75
CA PRO A 349 28.95 38.10 9.89
C PRO A 349 28.74 39.29 8.93
N PHE A 350 28.08 39.07 7.79
CA PHE A 350 27.60 40.08 6.85
C PHE A 350 26.52 39.47 5.94
N LYS A 351 25.68 40.32 5.33
CA LYS A 351 24.47 39.87 4.60
C LYS A 351 24.74 38.91 3.44
N SER A 352 25.85 39.05 2.72
CA SER A 352 26.19 38.22 1.55
C SER A 352 27.10 37.04 1.89
N PHE A 353 27.09 36.57 3.13
CA PHE A 353 27.85 35.37 3.51
C PHE A 353 27.30 34.11 2.83
N LEU A 354 25.97 34.06 2.60
CA LEU A 354 25.24 33.01 1.90
C LEU A 354 24.22 33.61 0.92
#